data_AF-A0A7K6TT66-F1
#
_entry.id   AF-A0A7K6TT66-F1
#
_cell.length_a   1.000
_cell.length_b   1.000
_cell.length_c   1.000
_cell.angle_alpha   90.00
_cell.angle_beta   90.00
_cell.angle_gamma   90.00
#
_symmetry.space_group_name_H-M   'P 1'
#
loop_
_entity.id
_entity.type
_entity.pdbx_description
1 polymer ?
#
loop_
_entity_poly.entity_id
_entity_poly.type
_entity_poly.pdbx_seq_one_letter_code
_entity_poly.pdbx_strand_id
1 'polypeptide(L)'
;KYTKFSIFYYWINSVGQKTSIYSRNENVAIPSGKENETATISYDHLITPLKNIASTGTYYCEVKWNDVQKVGNGVFVLARGAGYVETSYGWEILITLTTLLAALSITATVLLLWKRKVLCPRRSQLNILRQKVETQPPPASPPLPAPVYD
;
A
#
# COMPACT_ATOMS: atom_id res chain seq x y z
N LYS A 1 1.13 -45.19 -23.17
CA LYS A 1 1.50 -45.14 -21.72
C LYS A 1 0.78 -44.01 -20.97
N TYR A 2 0.47 -42.88 -21.61
CA TYR A 2 -0.10 -41.68 -20.97
C TYR A 2 -1.63 -41.52 -21.12
N THR A 3 -2.31 -42.51 -21.70
CA THR A 3 -3.75 -42.45 -22.00
C THR A 3 -4.62 -42.60 -20.76
N LYS A 4 -4.12 -43.30 -19.73
CA LYS A 4 -4.82 -43.51 -18.45
C LYS A 4 -4.06 -42.81 -17.34
N PHE A 5 -4.74 -41.93 -16.62
CA PHE A 5 -4.14 -41.19 -15.52
C PHE A 5 -5.20 -40.75 -14.50
N SER A 6 -4.74 -40.41 -13.30
CA SER A 6 -5.57 -39.92 -12.21
C SER A 6 -5.16 -38.51 -11.84
N ILE A 7 -6.14 -37.63 -11.68
CA ILE A 7 -5.95 -36.26 -11.21
C ILE A 7 -6.47 -36.19 -9.78
N PHE A 8 -5.67 -35.63 -8.88
CA PHE A 8 -5.98 -35.43 -7.47
C PHE A 8 -5.89 -33.95 -7.13
N TYR A 9 -6.93 -33.43 -6.50
CA TYR A 9 -7.00 -32.10 -5.95
C TYR A 9 -7.01 -32.20 -4.43
N TYR A 10 -6.10 -31.50 -3.78
CA TYR A 10 -6.00 -31.44 -2.33
C TYR A 10 -5.43 -30.10 -1.91
N TRP A 11 -5.52 -29.80 -0.62
CA TRP A 11 -4.85 -28.65 -0.05
C TRP A 11 -4.07 -29.06 1.19
N ILE A 12 -3.04 -28.28 1.51
CA ILE A 12 -2.19 -28.45 2.69
C ILE A 12 -2.35 -27.18 3.55
N ASN A 13 -2.72 -27.38 4.81
CA ASN A 13 -2.89 -26.28 5.76
C ASN A 13 -1.54 -25.82 6.37
N SER A 14 -1.58 -24.79 7.22
CA SER A 14 -0.38 -24.25 7.88
C SER A 14 0.35 -25.24 8.79
N VAL A 15 -0.33 -26.30 9.26
CA VAL A 15 0.28 -27.37 10.08
C VAL A 15 0.72 -28.57 9.24
N GLY A 16 0.68 -28.47 7.90
CA GLY A 16 1.11 -29.53 6.98
C GLY A 16 0.09 -30.65 6.77
N GLN A 17 -1.13 -30.52 7.29
CA GLN A 17 -2.19 -31.51 7.09
C GLN A 17 -2.70 -31.46 5.66
N LYS A 18 -2.58 -32.59 4.95
CA LYS A 18 -3.12 -32.78 3.60
C LYS A 18 -4.59 -33.20 3.68
N THR A 19 -5.47 -32.45 3.02
CA THR A 19 -6.90 -32.75 2.92
C THR A 19 -7.28 -32.96 1.46
N SER A 20 -7.81 -34.14 1.14
CA SER A 20 -8.33 -34.45 -0.20
C SER A 20 -9.60 -33.65 -0.49
N ILE A 21 -9.68 -33.08 -1.69
CA ILE A 21 -10.86 -32.34 -2.17
C ILE A 21 -11.62 -33.22 -3.14
N TYR A 22 -10.95 -33.66 -4.20
CA TYR A 22 -11.57 -34.39 -5.31
C TYR A 22 -10.52 -35.20 -6.06
N SER A 23 -10.95 -36.31 -6.65
CA SER A 23 -10.11 -37.10 -7.53
C SER A 23 -10.93 -37.61 -8.71
N ARG A 24 -10.34 -37.61 -9.91
CA ARG A 24 -10.94 -38.17 -11.12
C ARG A 24 -9.94 -39.01 -11.88
N ASN A 25 -10.44 -40.04 -12.56
CA ASN A 25 -9.66 -40.88 -13.45
C ASN A 25 -10.02 -40.54 -14.88
N GLU A 26 -9.00 -40.34 -15.70
CA GLU A 26 -9.12 -40.05 -17.11
C GLU A 26 -8.62 -41.22 -17.95
N ASN A 27 -9.33 -41.46 -19.05
CA ASN A 27 -8.89 -42.35 -20.10
C ASN A 27 -9.12 -41.67 -21.44
N VAL A 28 -8.06 -41.15 -22.02
CA VAL A 28 -8.09 -40.40 -23.28
C VAL A 28 -7.42 -41.17 -24.39
N ALA A 29 -8.00 -41.10 -25.58
CA ALA A 29 -7.34 -41.55 -26.79
C ALA A 29 -6.19 -40.59 -27.13
N ILE A 30 -5.08 -41.12 -27.63
CA ILE A 30 -4.01 -40.27 -28.17
C ILE A 30 -4.57 -39.67 -29.47
N PRO A 31 -4.72 -38.34 -29.57
CA PRO A 31 -5.19 -37.73 -30.80
C PRO A 31 -4.24 -38.08 -31.95
N SER A 32 -4.77 -38.22 -33.16
CA SER A 32 -3.94 -38.39 -34.35
C SER A 32 -3.08 -37.14 -34.50
N GLY A 33 -1.79 -37.27 -34.16
CA GLY A 33 -0.84 -36.17 -34.11
C GLY A 33 0.17 -36.26 -35.24
N LYS A 34 0.74 -35.11 -35.59
CA LYS A 34 1.91 -35.05 -36.46
C LYS A 34 3.17 -35.24 -35.62
N GLU A 35 4.18 -35.89 -36.19
CA GLU A 35 5.47 -36.10 -35.51
C GLU A 35 6.09 -34.73 -35.14
N ASN A 36 6.62 -34.62 -33.91
CA ASN A 36 7.19 -33.39 -33.31
C ASN A 36 6.20 -32.31 -32.83
N GLU A 37 4.90 -32.60 -32.78
CA GLU A 37 3.91 -31.70 -32.18
C GLU A 37 3.42 -32.22 -30.82
N THR A 38 3.16 -31.31 -29.88
CA THR A 38 2.60 -31.65 -28.56
C THR A 38 1.16 -31.18 -28.48
N ALA A 39 0.25 -32.07 -28.09
CA ALA A 39 -1.14 -31.73 -27.81
C ALA A 39 -1.32 -31.37 -26.33
N THR A 40 -2.09 -30.31 -26.07
CA THR A 40 -2.46 -29.89 -24.71
C THR A 40 -3.96 -30.02 -24.53
N ILE A 41 -4.39 -30.67 -23.44
CA ILE A 41 -5.79 -30.83 -23.06
C ILE A 41 -5.95 -30.25 -21.65
N SER A 42 -6.93 -29.37 -21.47
CA SER A 42 -7.22 -28.75 -20.18
C SER A 42 -8.27 -29.57 -19.41
N TYR A 43 -8.04 -29.71 -18.10
CA TYR A 43 -8.94 -30.42 -17.19
C TYR A 43 -9.35 -29.48 -16.07
N ASP A 44 -10.46 -28.80 -16.27
CA ASP A 44 -10.95 -27.84 -15.28
C ASP A 44 -11.69 -28.56 -14.14
N HIS A 45 -11.51 -28.07 -12.92
CA HIS A 45 -12.26 -28.49 -11.75
C HIS A 45 -12.63 -27.27 -10.92
N LEU A 46 -13.93 -27.07 -10.72
CA LEU A 46 -14.43 -26.02 -9.86
C LEU A 46 -14.46 -26.52 -8.41
N ILE A 47 -13.58 -25.98 -7.59
CA ILE A 47 -13.60 -26.19 -6.15
C ILE A 47 -14.74 -25.34 -5.60
N THR A 48 -15.84 -25.98 -5.21
CA THR A 48 -16.91 -25.28 -4.50
C THR A 48 -16.35 -24.81 -3.15
N PRO A 49 -16.57 -23.56 -2.72
CA PRO A 49 -16.10 -23.09 -1.44
C PRO A 49 -16.61 -24.03 -0.35
N LEU A 50 -15.69 -24.80 0.25
CA LEU A 50 -16.05 -25.63 1.39
C LEU A 50 -16.61 -24.68 2.44
N LYS A 51 -17.74 -25.06 3.03
CA LYS A 51 -18.51 -24.26 4.00
C LYS A 51 -17.72 -23.93 5.28
N ASN A 52 -16.45 -24.31 5.35
CA ASN A 52 -15.62 -24.32 6.54
C ASN A 52 -14.39 -23.43 6.35
N ILE A 53 -14.17 -22.51 7.29
CA ILE A 53 -13.03 -21.57 7.32
C ILE A 53 -11.69 -22.33 7.39
N ALA A 54 -11.74 -23.61 7.77
CA ALA A 54 -10.60 -24.53 7.77
C ALA A 54 -9.88 -24.63 6.42
N SER A 55 -10.52 -24.28 5.30
CA SER A 55 -9.96 -24.40 3.94
C SER A 55 -8.86 -23.39 3.58
N THR A 56 -8.22 -22.76 4.54
CA THR A 56 -7.05 -21.89 4.29
C THR A 56 -5.78 -22.72 4.13
N GLY A 57 -5.12 -22.59 2.99
CA GLY A 57 -3.85 -23.28 2.74
C GLY A 57 -3.44 -23.25 1.28
N THR A 58 -2.47 -24.09 0.93
CA THR A 58 -1.99 -24.19 -0.45
C THR A 58 -2.67 -25.35 -1.15
N TYR A 59 -3.35 -25.05 -2.25
CA TYR A 59 -4.08 -25.99 -3.07
C TYR A 59 -3.17 -26.53 -4.16
N TYR A 60 -3.20 -27.84 -4.36
CA TYR A 60 -2.37 -28.55 -5.32
C TYR A 60 -3.23 -29.36 -6.28
N CYS A 61 -2.73 -29.44 -7.52
CA CYS A 61 -3.16 -30.41 -8.51
C CYS A 61 -2.01 -31.40 -8.71
N GLU A 62 -2.32 -32.68 -8.58
CA GLU A 62 -1.38 -33.78 -8.74
C GLU A 62 -1.92 -34.77 -9.76
N VAL A 63 -1.07 -35.15 -10.71
CA VAL A 63 -1.42 -36.10 -11.75
C VAL A 63 -0.51 -37.32 -11.64
N LYS A 64 -1.12 -38.51 -11.63
CA LYS A 64 -0.41 -39.80 -11.59
C LYS A 64 -0.75 -40.64 -12.81
N TRP A 65 0.27 -41.22 -13.44
CA TRP A 65 0.11 -42.20 -14.50
C TRP A 65 1.25 -43.21 -14.48
N ASN A 66 0.91 -44.49 -14.32
CA ASN A 66 1.89 -45.55 -14.06
C ASN A 66 2.82 -45.13 -12.90
N ASP A 67 4.14 -45.15 -13.12
CA ASP A 67 5.17 -44.81 -12.13
C ASP A 67 5.53 -43.31 -12.10
N VAL A 68 4.86 -42.48 -12.92
CA VAL A 68 5.13 -41.05 -13.00
C VAL A 68 4.10 -40.27 -12.20
N GLN A 69 4.60 -39.37 -11.37
CA GLN A 69 3.82 -38.43 -10.59
C GLN A 69 4.32 -37.01 -10.88
N LYS A 70 3.40 -36.10 -11.15
CA LYS A 70 3.68 -34.67 -11.29
C LYS A 70 2.74 -33.88 -10.40
N VAL A 71 3.29 -32.90 -9.71
CA VAL A 71 2.56 -31.99 -8.82
C VAL A 71 2.75 -30.58 -9.36
N GLY A 72 1.66 -29.84 -9.50
CA GLY A 72 1.72 -28.43 -9.86
C GLY A 72 2.31 -27.57 -8.73
N ASN A 73 2.72 -26.35 -9.05
CA ASN A 73 3.33 -25.44 -8.07
C ASN A 73 2.42 -25.11 -6.87
N GLY A 74 1.12 -25.25 -7.07
CA GLY A 74 0.09 -24.96 -6.10
C GLY A 74 -0.27 -23.47 -6.03
N VAL A 75 -1.38 -23.17 -5.35
CA VAL A 75 -1.90 -21.81 -5.17
C VAL A 75 -2.32 -21.63 -3.72
N PHE A 76 -1.80 -20.60 -3.05
CA PHE A 76 -2.24 -20.26 -1.71
C PHE A 76 -3.62 -19.59 -1.75
N VAL A 77 -4.56 -20.12 -0.96
CA VAL A 77 -5.92 -19.59 -0.82
C VAL A 77 -6.16 -19.26 0.64
N LEU A 78 -6.50 -18.01 0.90
CA LEU A 78 -6.92 -17.52 2.21
C LEU A 78 -8.45 -17.58 2.30
N ALA A 79 -8.99 -18.58 3.00
CA ALA A 79 -10.43 -18.70 3.21
C ALA A 79 -10.85 -17.79 4.37
N ARG A 80 -11.74 -16.83 4.07
CA ARG A 80 -12.29 -15.91 5.06
C ARG A 80 -13.77 -16.21 5.31
N GLY A 81 -14.24 -15.88 6.51
CA GLY A 81 -15.65 -16.06 6.86
C GLY A 81 -16.59 -15.23 5.96
N ALA A 82 -17.81 -15.72 5.77
CA ALA A 82 -18.84 -14.98 5.05
C ALA A 82 -19.10 -13.63 5.74
N GLY A 83 -19.03 -12.54 4.97
CA GLY A 83 -19.17 -11.17 5.49
C GLY A 83 -17.85 -10.48 5.86
N TYR A 84 -16.70 -11.12 5.65
CA TYR A 84 -15.43 -10.40 5.74
C TYR A 84 -15.34 -9.32 4.66
N VAL A 85 -15.21 -8.07 5.10
CA VAL A 85 -14.89 -6.92 4.25
C VAL A 85 -13.43 -6.58 4.50
N GLU A 86 -12.63 -6.58 3.44
CA GLU A 86 -11.24 -6.09 3.49
C GLU A 86 -11.30 -4.58 3.74
N THR A 87 -11.09 -4.13 4.97
CA THR A 87 -11.24 -2.73 5.34
C THR A 87 -9.97 -1.95 5.01
N SER A 88 -9.89 -1.39 3.80
CA SER A 88 -8.92 -0.31 3.50
C SER A 88 -9.27 1.01 4.20
N TYR A 89 -10.50 1.11 4.71
CA TYR A 89 -11.09 2.31 5.32
C TYR A 89 -10.28 2.92 6.47
N GLY A 90 -9.51 2.12 7.23
CA GLY A 90 -8.74 2.64 8.36
C GLY A 90 -7.72 3.70 7.94
N TRP A 91 -7.07 3.50 6.79
CA TRP A 91 -6.05 4.41 6.30
C TRP A 91 -6.65 5.71 5.74
N GLU A 92 -7.75 5.58 4.98
CA GLU A 92 -8.50 6.73 4.44
C GLU A 92 -9.09 7.62 5.55
N ILE A 93 -9.63 7.02 6.62
CA ILE A 93 -10.16 7.75 7.77
C ILE A 93 -9.04 8.52 8.49
N LEU A 94 -7.87 7.90 8.67
CA LEU A 94 -6.74 8.56 9.32
C LEU A 94 -6.22 9.74 8.48
N ILE A 95 -6.15 9.59 7.16
CA ILE A 95 -5.72 10.66 6.26
C ILE A 95 -6.71 11.82 6.25
N THR A 96 -8.00 11.53 6.10
CA THR A 96 -9.06 12.54 6.09
C THR A 96 -9.15 13.29 7.41
N LEU A 97 -9.07 12.60 8.54
CA LEU A 97 -9.06 13.24 9.86
C LEU A 97 -7.82 14.12 10.05
N THR A 98 -6.64 13.64 9.67
CA THR A 98 -5.38 14.39 9.81
C THR A 98 -5.36 15.64 8.94
N THR A 99 -5.80 15.54 7.68
CA THR A 99 -5.90 16.68 6.77
C THR A 99 -6.90 17.71 7.25
N LEU A 100 -8.06 17.29 7.76
CA LEU A 100 -9.05 18.19 8.34
C LEU A 100 -8.49 18.94 9.56
N LEU A 101 -7.84 18.22 10.48
CA LEU A 101 -7.22 18.80 11.69
C LEU A 101 -6.11 19.80 11.32
N ALA A 102 -5.29 19.47 10.33
CA ALA A 102 -4.23 20.36 9.84
C ALA A 102 -4.81 21.66 9.25
N ALA A 103 -5.84 21.55 8.41
CA ALA A 103 -6.51 22.71 7.82
C ALA A 103 -7.13 23.63 8.89
N LEU A 104 -7.80 23.05 9.89
CA LEU A 104 -8.37 23.79 11.01
C LEU A 104 -7.29 24.49 11.85
N SER A 105 -6.16 23.82 12.11
CA SER A 105 -5.05 24.37 12.89
C SER A 105 -4.40 25.57 12.17
N ILE A 106 -4.17 25.46 10.86
CA ILE A 106 -3.64 26.56 10.04
C ILE A 106 -4.63 27.73 10.06
N THR A 107 -5.91 27.46 9.81
CA THR A 107 -6.97 28.48 9.75
C THR A 107 -7.08 29.22 11.08
N ALA A 108 -7.11 28.51 12.20
CA ALA A 108 -7.14 29.10 13.54
C ALA A 108 -5.90 29.98 13.79
N THR A 109 -4.71 29.52 13.40
CA THR A 109 -3.46 30.28 13.57
C THR A 109 -3.47 31.57 12.76
N VAL A 110 -3.92 31.52 11.50
CA VAL A 110 -4.05 32.71 10.64
C VAL A 110 -5.05 33.71 11.23
N LEU A 111 -6.21 33.24 11.69
CA LEU A 111 -7.24 34.09 12.31
C LEU A 111 -6.73 34.77 13.60
N LEU A 112 -6.00 34.04 14.45
CA LEU A 112 -5.40 34.59 15.67
C LEU A 112 -4.36 35.66 15.36
N LEU A 113 -3.48 35.43 14.38
CA LEU A 113 -2.48 36.42 13.96
C LEU A 113 -3.13 37.66 13.33
N TRP A 114 -4.20 37.48 12.53
CA TRP A 114 -4.97 38.59 11.98
C TRP A 114 -5.60 39.42 13.11
N LYS A 115 -6.33 38.78 14.03
CA LYS A 115 -6.94 39.46 15.18
C LYS A 115 -5.90 40.21 16.01
N ARG A 116 -4.72 39.62 16.24
CA ARG A 116 -3.62 40.28 16.96
C ARG A 116 -3.11 41.53 16.24
N LYS A 117 -2.98 41.50 14.90
CA LYS A 117 -2.59 42.68 14.11
C LYS A 117 -3.65 43.78 14.15
N VAL A 118 -4.94 43.43 14.10
CA VAL A 118 -6.04 44.40 14.08
C VAL A 118 -6.31 45.01 15.47
N LEU A 119 -6.31 44.22 16.54
CA LEU A 119 -6.57 44.70 17.91
C LEU A 119 -5.35 45.33 18.59
N CYS A 120 -4.12 45.00 18.18
CA CYS A 120 -2.90 45.53 18.79
C CYS A 120 -1.84 45.86 17.72
N PRO A 121 -1.95 47.01 17.02
CA PRO A 121 -0.95 47.45 16.03
C PRO A 121 0.43 47.77 16.65
N ARG A 122 0.52 47.83 17.99
CA ARG A 122 1.59 48.50 18.73
C ARG A 122 2.97 47.84 18.65
N ARG A 123 3.11 46.61 18.12
CA ARG A 123 4.44 45.94 17.99
C ARG A 123 5.10 46.06 16.62
N SER A 124 4.37 46.31 15.54
CA SER A 124 5.00 46.48 14.21
C SER A 124 5.68 47.85 14.04
N GLN A 125 5.27 48.86 14.80
CA GLN A 125 5.91 50.19 14.75
C GLN A 125 7.28 50.24 15.43
N LEU A 126 7.53 49.42 16.46
CA LEU A 126 8.82 49.40 17.16
C LEU A 126 9.95 48.82 16.30
N ASN A 127 9.65 47.85 15.44
CA ASN A 127 10.66 47.30 14.52
C ASN A 127 11.00 48.27 13.38
N ILE A 128 10.03 49.05 12.88
CA ILE A 128 10.25 50.08 11.87
C ILE A 128 11.05 51.26 12.44
N LEU A 129 10.77 51.67 13.68
CA LEU A 129 11.52 52.73 14.35
C LEU A 129 12.98 52.31 14.62
N ARG A 130 13.20 51.06 15.06
CA ARG A 130 14.55 50.54 15.33
C ARG A 130 15.39 50.44 14.06
N GLN A 131 14.78 50.04 12.95
CA GLN A 131 15.47 50.01 11.66
C GLN A 131 15.80 51.40 11.12
N LYS A 132 15.00 52.43 11.46
CA LYS A 132 15.25 53.82 11.07
C LYS A 132 16.36 54.49 11.89
N VAL A 133 16.57 54.07 13.14
CA VAL A 133 17.65 54.57 14.01
C VAL A 133 19.02 53.99 13.60
N GLU A 134 19.06 52.75 13.11
CA GLU A 134 20.32 52.11 12.69
C GLU A 134 20.90 52.69 11.38
N THR A 135 20.06 53.23 10.48
CA THR A 135 20.49 53.71 9.15
C THR A 135 20.89 55.19 9.11
N GLN A 136 20.96 55.89 10.25
CA GLN A 136 21.37 57.30 10.25
C GLN A 136 22.88 57.44 10.55
N PRO A 137 23.69 58.01 9.65
CA PRO A 137 25.12 58.22 9.92
C PRO A 137 25.32 59.28 11.03
N PRO A 138 26.41 59.19 11.82
CA PRO A 138 26.63 60.07 12.96
C PRO A 138 26.79 61.54 12.51
N PRO A 139 26.36 62.51 13.35
CA PRO A 139 26.49 63.93 13.02
C PRO A 139 27.97 64.32 12.89
N ALA A 140 28.31 65.08 11.84
CA ALA A 140 29.66 65.57 11.61
C ALA A 140 30.13 66.48 12.77
N SER A 141 31.38 66.30 13.18
CA SER A 141 32.02 67.12 14.22
C SER A 141 32.14 68.59 13.79
N PRO A 142 32.05 69.56 14.73
CA PRO A 142 32.13 70.98 14.40
C PRO A 142 33.54 71.35 13.87
N PRO A 143 33.63 72.35 12.97
CA PRO A 143 34.90 72.72 12.34
C PRO A 143 35.88 73.35 13.34
N LEU A 144 37.16 72.99 13.21
CA LEU A 144 38.27 73.57 13.96
C LEU A 144 38.48 75.05 13.58
N PRO A 145 38.85 75.93 14.52
CA PRO A 145 39.08 77.34 14.24
C PRO A 145 40.31 77.56 13.35
N ALA A 146 40.21 78.52 12.44
CA ALA A 146 41.25 78.85 11.47
C ALA A 146 42.51 79.47 12.14
N PRO A 147 43.73 79.20 11.63
CA PRO A 147 44.96 79.71 12.21
C PRO A 147 45.13 81.20 11.94
N VAL A 148 45.52 81.93 12.99
CA VAL A 148 45.97 83.32 12.93
C VAL A 148 47.39 83.34 12.36
N TYR A 149 47.62 84.18 11.35
CA TYR A 149 48.97 84.61 10.95
C TYR A 149 49.09 86.11 11.26
N ASP A 150 50.29 86.51 11.71
CA ASP A 150 50.64 87.83 12.29
C ASP A 150 50.16 89.05 11.51
#